data_AF-A0A520HJM6-F1
#
_entry.id   AF-A0A520HJM6-F1
#
_cell.length_a   1.000
_cell.length_b   1.000
_cell.length_c   1.000
_cell.angle_alpha   90.00
_cell.angle_beta   90.00
_cell.angle_gamma   90.00
#
_symmetry.space_group_name_H-M   'P 1'
#
loop_
_entity.id
_entity.type
_entity.pdbx_description
1 polymer ?
#
loop_
_entity_poly.entity_id
_entity_poly.type
_entity_poly.pdbx_seq_one_letter_code
_entity_poly.pdbx_strand_id
1 'polypeptide(L)'
;REAMQVLAAKGLVESRPKAGTRVLPRERWNLLDPDVLAWAFAGAPDIQFVRALFELRGIVEPAAAGLAAQRRDRADLKAMKEALAAMRRHTLATEAGRAADKDFHNAVLRATRNDALMVLSASIGAAIHWTTQFKQRARALPRNPIPDHVRVHDMIVAQDVPGATAAMRTLVDLALEDTKFAMEE
;
A
#
# COMPACT_ATOMS: atom_id res chain seq x y z
N ARG A 1 5.79 -8.63 29.85
CA ARG A 1 4.89 -7.51 30.23
C ARG A 1 4.83 -6.46 29.11
N GLU A 2 5.94 -6.14 28.46
CA GLU A 2 6.02 -5.23 27.30
C GLU A 2 5.24 -5.72 26.06
N ALA A 3 5.32 -7.02 25.71
CA ALA A 3 4.54 -7.57 24.59
C ALA A 3 3.03 -7.32 24.73
N MET A 4 2.48 -7.42 25.95
CA MET A 4 1.06 -7.16 26.21
C MET A 4 0.71 -5.68 26.05
N GLN A 5 1.62 -4.76 26.38
CA GLN A 5 1.42 -3.33 26.16
C GLN A 5 1.40 -2.99 24.68
N VAL A 6 2.28 -3.61 23.87
CA VAL A 6 2.29 -3.44 22.41
C VAL A 6 0.98 -3.93 21.79
N LEU A 7 0.52 -5.13 22.16
CA LEU A 7 -0.74 -5.68 21.67
C LEU A 7 -1.95 -4.82 22.10
N ALA A 8 -1.94 -4.28 23.32
CA ALA A 8 -2.99 -3.41 23.80
C ALA A 8 -3.00 -2.04 23.09
N ALA A 9 -1.82 -1.46 22.82
CA ALA A 9 -1.70 -0.20 22.08
C ALA A 9 -2.21 -0.31 20.63
N LYS A 10 -2.10 -1.50 20.02
CA LYS A 10 -2.63 -1.81 18.69
C LYS A 10 -4.11 -2.21 18.72
N GLY A 11 -4.74 -2.22 19.90
CA GLY A 11 -6.15 -2.54 20.08
C GLY A 11 -6.50 -4.02 19.96
N LEU A 12 -5.50 -4.92 19.99
CA LEU A 12 -5.69 -6.35 19.83
C LEU A 12 -6.21 -7.02 21.10
N VAL A 13 -5.75 -6.55 22.26
CA VAL A 13 -6.07 -7.14 23.56
C VAL A 13 -6.36 -6.06 24.59
N GLU A 14 -7.09 -6.43 25.63
CA GLU A 14 -7.29 -5.61 26.82
C GLU A 14 -6.95 -6.45 28.04
N SER A 15 -6.13 -5.89 28.94
CA SER A 15 -5.82 -6.51 30.23
C SER A 15 -6.63 -5.83 31.32
N ARG A 16 -7.48 -6.59 32.02
CA ARG A 16 -8.28 -6.08 33.14
C ARG A 16 -7.85 -6.74 34.46
N PRO A 17 -7.71 -5.96 35.56
CA PRO A 17 -7.42 -6.53 36.87
C PRO A 17 -8.46 -7.60 37.24
N LYS A 18 -8.01 -8.74 37.75
CA LYS A 18 -8.83 -9.90 38.17
C LYS A 18 -9.63 -10.63 37.07
N ALA A 19 -9.73 -10.08 35.86
CA ALA A 19 -10.43 -10.71 34.73
C ALA A 19 -9.47 -11.28 33.66
N GLY A 20 -8.17 -11.03 33.79
CA GLY A 20 -7.16 -11.52 32.84
C GLY A 20 -7.06 -10.68 31.58
N THR A 21 -6.42 -11.23 30.55
CA THR A 21 -6.31 -10.59 29.23
C THR A 21 -7.31 -11.22 28.27
N ARG A 22 -8.07 -10.38 27.57
CA ARG A 22 -9.00 -10.80 26.51
C ARG A 22 -8.58 -10.21 25.16
N VAL A 23 -8.81 -10.96 24.10
CA VAL A 23 -8.74 -10.46 22.72
C VAL A 23 -9.95 -9.56 22.48
N LEU A 24 -9.72 -8.39 21.90
CA LEU A 24 -10.78 -7.44 21.55
C LEU A 24 -11.39 -7.79 20.18
N PRO A 25 -12.64 -7.38 19.92
CA PRO A 25 -13.27 -7.59 18.62
C PRO A 25 -12.55 -6.79 17.52
N ARG A 26 -12.63 -7.25 16.27
CA ARG A 26 -11.75 -6.82 15.16
C ARG A 26 -11.89 -5.34 14.82
N GLU A 27 -13.04 -4.72 15.09
CA GLU A 27 -13.31 -3.30 14.88
C GLU A 27 -12.48 -2.39 15.80
N ARG A 28 -11.93 -2.95 16.89
CA ARG A 28 -11.03 -2.23 17.80
C ARG A 28 -9.56 -2.30 17.38
N TRP A 29 -9.23 -3.16 16.42
CA TRP A 29 -7.85 -3.38 16.01
C TRP A 29 -7.40 -2.24 15.11
N ASN A 30 -6.17 -1.76 15.31
CA ASN A 30 -5.53 -0.89 14.34
C ASN A 30 -5.07 -1.71 13.12
N LEU A 31 -6.01 -2.07 12.24
CA LEU A 31 -5.76 -2.95 11.08
C LEU A 31 -4.78 -2.36 10.06
N LEU A 32 -4.55 -1.05 10.11
CA LEU A 32 -3.62 -0.35 9.23
C LEU A 32 -2.22 -0.20 9.84
N ASP A 33 -2.03 -0.66 11.08
CA ASP A 33 -0.72 -0.72 11.71
C ASP A 33 0.20 -1.69 10.95
N PRO A 34 1.45 -1.31 10.63
CA PRO A 34 2.37 -2.15 9.88
C PRO A 34 2.62 -3.54 10.47
N ASP A 35 2.68 -3.66 11.81
CA ASP A 35 2.89 -4.94 12.48
C ASP A 35 1.64 -5.81 12.41
N VAL A 36 0.45 -5.21 12.56
CA VAL A 36 -0.83 -5.92 12.44
C VAL A 36 -1.01 -6.44 11.02
N LEU A 37 -0.67 -5.65 10.00
CA LEU A 37 -0.64 -6.09 8.62
C LEU A 37 0.37 -7.21 8.41
N ALA A 38 1.60 -7.06 8.94
CA ALA A 38 2.62 -8.10 8.84
C ALA A 38 2.15 -9.45 9.40
N TRP A 39 1.52 -9.44 10.58
CA TRP A 39 0.99 -10.65 11.20
C TRP A 39 -0.19 -11.24 10.42
N ALA A 40 -1.06 -10.41 9.85
CA ALA A 40 -2.16 -10.88 9.01
C ALA A 40 -1.67 -11.57 7.72
N PHE A 41 -0.59 -11.07 7.12
CA PHE A 41 0.02 -11.62 5.90
C PHE A 41 1.11 -12.67 6.15
N ALA A 42 1.49 -12.92 7.41
CA ALA A 42 2.37 -14.04 7.76
C ALA A 42 1.68 -15.41 7.59
N GLY A 43 0.36 -15.45 7.73
CA GLY A 43 -0.48 -16.60 7.39
C GLY A 43 -1.12 -16.46 6.00
N ALA A 44 -2.27 -17.10 5.80
CA ALA A 44 -3.13 -16.86 4.65
C ALA A 44 -4.12 -15.74 5.00
N PRO A 45 -3.99 -14.52 4.43
CA PRO A 45 -4.93 -13.45 4.69
C PRO A 45 -6.31 -13.80 4.12
N ASP A 46 -7.37 -13.40 4.82
CA ASP A 46 -8.75 -13.52 4.31
C ASP A 46 -8.94 -12.62 3.06
N ILE A 47 -9.62 -13.14 2.05
CA ILE A 47 -9.95 -12.40 0.82
C ILE A 47 -10.78 -11.14 1.11
N GLN A 48 -11.65 -11.16 2.11
CA GLN A 48 -12.41 -9.96 2.47
C GLN A 48 -11.50 -8.87 3.05
N PHE A 49 -10.49 -9.27 3.83
CA PHE A 49 -9.50 -8.33 4.34
C PHE A 49 -8.65 -7.72 3.21
N VAL A 50 -8.21 -8.54 2.26
CA VAL A 50 -7.47 -8.05 1.08
C VAL A 50 -8.34 -7.10 0.26
N ARG A 51 -9.61 -7.43 0.01
CA ARG A 51 -10.56 -6.55 -0.71
C ARG A 51 -10.72 -5.21 0.00
N ALA A 52 -10.90 -5.20 1.32
CA ALA A 52 -11.02 -3.97 2.10
C ALA A 52 -9.76 -3.08 2.00
N LEU A 53 -8.56 -3.67 1.95
CA LEU A 53 -7.33 -2.92 1.71
C LEU A 53 -7.33 -2.30 0.31
N PHE A 54 -7.72 -3.05 -0.72
CA PHE A 54 -7.78 -2.53 -2.09
C PHE A 54 -8.90 -1.48 -2.28
N GLU A 55 -10.01 -1.56 -1.55
CA GLU A 55 -11.03 -0.51 -1.50
C GLU A 55 -10.45 0.79 -0.93
N LEU A 56 -9.74 0.73 0.19
CA LEU A 56 -9.04 1.89 0.75
C LEU A 56 -8.05 2.49 -0.26
N ARG A 57 -7.22 1.64 -0.89
CA ARG A 57 -6.27 2.05 -1.93
C ARG A 57 -6.99 2.72 -3.11
N GLY A 58 -8.09 2.14 -3.58
CA GLY A 58 -8.90 2.64 -4.70
C GLY A 58 -9.64 3.94 -4.41
N ILE A 59 -9.85 4.30 -3.14
CA ILE A 59 -10.38 5.59 -2.71
C ILE A 59 -9.24 6.63 -2.60
N VAL A 60 -8.13 6.27 -1.96
CA VAL A 60 -7.08 7.23 -1.58
C VAL A 60 -6.06 7.48 -2.68
N GLU A 61 -5.49 6.43 -3.29
CA GLU A 61 -4.40 6.57 -4.25
C GLU A 61 -4.81 7.34 -5.51
N PRO A 62 -5.99 7.10 -6.13
CA PRO A 62 -6.42 7.89 -7.30
C PRO A 62 -6.58 9.37 -7.02
N ALA A 63 -7.24 9.73 -5.91
CA ALA A 63 -7.37 11.13 -5.50
C ALA A 63 -6.00 11.76 -5.19
N ALA A 64 -5.10 11.00 -4.56
CA ALA A 64 -3.74 11.44 -4.31
C ALA A 64 -2.96 11.69 -5.61
N ALA A 65 -3.09 10.83 -6.62
CA ALA A 65 -2.45 11.01 -7.91
C ALA A 65 -2.95 12.27 -8.64
N GLY A 66 -4.26 12.54 -8.60
CA GLY A 66 -4.84 13.78 -9.14
C GLY A 66 -4.29 15.02 -8.42
N LEU A 67 -4.23 15.01 -7.10
CA LEU A 67 -3.65 16.10 -6.31
C LEU A 67 -2.15 16.28 -6.58
N ALA A 68 -1.42 15.18 -6.71
CA ALA A 68 0.01 15.19 -7.05
C ALA A 68 0.23 15.83 -8.43
N ALA A 69 -0.57 15.48 -9.45
CA ALA A 69 -0.50 16.10 -10.77
C ALA A 69 -0.70 17.63 -10.72
N GLN A 70 -1.57 18.09 -9.82
CA GLN A 70 -1.82 19.53 -9.63
C GLN A 70 -0.68 20.24 -8.87
N ARG A 71 -0.07 19.58 -7.88
CA ARG A 71 0.76 20.23 -6.84
C ARG A 71 2.25 19.90 -6.88
N ARG A 72 2.66 18.91 -7.68
CA ARG A 72 4.04 18.43 -7.72
C ARG A 72 5.08 19.55 -7.92
N ASP A 73 6.28 19.32 -7.43
CA ASP A 73 7.47 20.06 -7.84
C ASP A 73 8.51 19.16 -8.51
N ARG A 74 9.67 19.74 -8.85
CA ARG A 74 10.76 19.01 -9.51
C ARG A 74 11.35 17.90 -8.62
N ALA A 75 11.36 18.09 -7.31
CA ALA A 75 11.89 17.10 -6.37
C ALA A 75 10.94 15.89 -6.28
N ASP A 76 9.62 16.13 -6.27
CA ASP A 76 8.63 15.05 -6.29
C ASP A 76 8.76 14.19 -7.57
N LEU A 77 8.85 14.84 -8.73
CA LEU A 77 9.01 14.14 -10.02
C LEU A 77 10.31 13.34 -10.07
N LYS A 78 11.41 13.89 -9.52
CA LYS A 78 12.69 13.18 -9.40
C LYS A 78 12.55 11.93 -8.52
N ALA A 79 11.90 12.05 -7.37
CA ALA A 79 11.69 10.92 -6.46
C ALA A 79 10.86 9.80 -7.11
N MET A 80 9.76 10.15 -7.81
CA MET A 80 8.95 9.18 -8.55
C MET A 80 9.76 8.48 -9.65
N LYS A 81 10.57 9.25 -10.40
CA LYS A 81 11.44 8.70 -11.46
C LYS A 81 12.52 7.77 -10.93
N GLU A 82 13.12 8.09 -9.78
CA GLU A 82 14.11 7.25 -9.11
C GLU A 82 13.50 5.93 -8.63
N ALA A 83 12.30 5.99 -8.03
CA ALA A 83 11.56 4.81 -7.64
C ALA A 83 11.21 3.92 -8.86
N LEU A 84 10.75 4.50 -9.98
CA LEU A 84 10.51 3.78 -11.23
C LEU A 84 11.78 3.11 -11.78
N ALA A 85 12.92 3.80 -11.74
CA ALA A 85 14.20 3.25 -12.19
C ALA A 85 14.65 2.08 -11.30
N ALA A 86 14.50 2.21 -9.98
CA ALA A 86 14.80 1.15 -9.03
C ALA A 86 13.88 -0.08 -9.22
N MET A 87 12.57 0.12 -9.45
CA MET A 87 11.65 -0.97 -9.79
C MET A 87 12.07 -1.71 -11.06
N ARG A 88 12.47 -0.99 -12.12
CA ARG A 88 12.97 -1.61 -13.37
C ARG A 88 14.23 -2.42 -13.15
N ARG A 89 15.17 -1.90 -12.36
CA ARG A 89 16.46 -2.54 -12.08
C ARG A 89 16.32 -3.79 -11.20
N HIS A 90 15.45 -3.75 -10.21
CA HIS A 90 15.35 -4.79 -9.19
C HIS A 90 14.17 -5.74 -9.37
N THR A 91 13.14 -5.34 -10.10
CA THR A 91 11.86 -6.05 -10.28
C THR A 91 11.12 -6.31 -8.97
N LEU A 92 9.80 -6.47 -9.01
CA LEU A 92 9.01 -6.71 -7.79
C LEU A 92 9.25 -8.09 -7.15
N ALA A 93 9.98 -8.98 -7.81
CA ALA A 93 10.37 -10.28 -7.25
C ALA A 93 11.39 -10.12 -6.09
N THR A 94 12.15 -9.02 -6.08
CA THR A 94 13.15 -8.77 -5.04
C THR A 94 12.64 -7.80 -3.97
N GLU A 95 13.24 -7.87 -2.78
CA GLU A 95 12.92 -6.94 -1.70
C GLU A 95 13.19 -5.48 -2.09
N ALA A 96 14.31 -5.24 -2.80
CA ALA A 96 14.66 -3.91 -3.29
C ALA A 96 13.64 -3.35 -4.28
N GLY A 97 13.07 -4.18 -5.17
CA GLY A 97 12.03 -3.72 -6.09
C GLY A 97 10.69 -3.48 -5.41
N ARG A 98 10.33 -4.28 -4.39
CA ARG A 98 9.13 -4.01 -3.56
C ARG A 98 9.27 -2.74 -2.72
N ALA A 99 10.47 -2.47 -2.21
CA ALA A 99 10.75 -1.20 -1.55
C ALA A 99 10.58 -0.02 -2.53
N ALA A 100 11.07 -0.16 -3.76
CA ALA A 100 10.92 0.86 -4.80
C ALA A 100 9.45 1.10 -5.22
N ASP A 101 8.62 0.05 -5.27
CA ASP A 101 7.16 0.17 -5.46
C ASP A 101 6.54 1.03 -4.36
N LYS A 102 6.79 0.69 -3.09
CA LYS A 102 6.35 1.49 -1.94
C LYS A 102 6.83 2.94 -2.02
N ASP A 103 8.08 3.17 -2.40
CA ASP A 103 8.66 4.51 -2.51
C ASP A 103 7.98 5.36 -3.59
N PHE A 104 7.56 4.75 -4.70
CA PHE A 104 6.78 5.43 -5.72
C PHE A 104 5.46 5.96 -5.17
N HIS A 105 4.68 5.11 -4.50
CA HIS A 105 3.39 5.48 -3.91
C HIS A 105 3.55 6.53 -2.81
N ASN A 106 4.60 6.42 -1.99
CA ASN A 106 4.94 7.44 -1.00
C ASN A 106 5.29 8.79 -1.66
N ALA A 107 6.02 8.78 -2.77
CA ALA A 107 6.34 10.01 -3.51
C ALA A 107 5.07 10.68 -4.06
N VAL A 108 4.11 9.90 -4.57
CA VAL A 108 2.80 10.40 -5.01
C VAL A 108 2.05 11.04 -3.85
N LEU A 109 1.95 10.36 -2.70
CA LEU A 109 1.29 10.92 -1.51
C LEU A 109 1.99 12.21 -1.02
N ARG A 110 3.32 12.27 -1.03
CA ARG A 110 4.09 13.48 -0.66
C ARG A 110 3.83 14.66 -1.59
N ALA A 111 3.70 14.39 -2.88
CA ALA A 111 3.39 15.40 -3.89
C ALA A 111 1.98 16.01 -3.71
N THR A 112 1.08 15.36 -2.95
CA THR A 112 -0.23 15.94 -2.61
C THR A 112 -0.11 17.19 -1.74
N ARG A 113 1.01 17.39 -1.02
CA ARG A 113 1.19 18.46 -0.03
C ARG A 113 0.04 18.50 0.98
N ASN A 114 -0.47 17.33 1.38
CA ASN A 114 -1.56 17.18 2.32
C ASN A 114 -1.11 16.27 3.48
N ASP A 115 -0.82 16.89 4.63
CA ASP A 115 -0.31 16.18 5.80
C ASP A 115 -1.26 15.09 6.30
N ALA A 116 -2.58 15.28 6.15
CA ALA A 116 -3.57 14.27 6.53
C ALA A 116 -3.51 13.03 5.62
N LEU A 117 -3.33 13.22 4.31
CA LEU A 117 -3.10 12.09 3.38
C LEU A 117 -1.73 11.45 3.62
N MET A 118 -0.74 12.23 4.03
CA MET A 118 0.59 11.72 4.36
C MET A 118 0.60 10.77 5.55
N VAL A 119 -0.27 10.98 6.55
CA VAL A 119 -0.42 10.03 7.67
C VAL A 119 -0.85 8.64 7.17
N LEU A 120 -1.59 8.57 6.06
CA LEU A 120 -2.00 7.30 5.44
C LEU A 120 -0.86 6.61 4.67
N SER A 121 0.28 7.27 4.41
CA SER A 121 1.39 6.69 3.64
C SER A 121 2.01 5.45 4.30
N ALA A 122 2.06 5.41 5.63
CA ALA A 122 2.54 4.23 6.34
C ALA A 122 1.60 3.03 6.11
N SER A 123 0.29 3.26 6.23
CA SER A 123 -0.76 2.25 6.04
C SER A 123 -0.85 1.77 4.61
N ILE A 124 -0.87 2.69 3.64
CA ILE A 124 -0.89 2.38 2.20
C ILE A 124 0.39 1.66 1.81
N GLY A 125 1.55 2.16 2.26
CA GLY A 125 2.84 1.53 1.99
C GLY A 125 2.95 0.13 2.58
N ALA A 126 2.37 -0.12 3.76
CA ALA A 126 2.31 -1.46 4.34
C ALA A 126 1.35 -2.37 3.54
N ALA A 127 0.17 -1.88 3.15
CA ALA A 127 -0.77 -2.63 2.31
C ALA A 127 -0.13 -3.01 0.97
N ILE A 128 0.55 -2.08 0.30
CA ILE A 128 1.31 -2.34 -0.93
C ILE A 128 2.39 -3.39 -0.70
N HIS A 129 3.23 -3.21 0.32
CA HIS A 129 4.33 -4.12 0.61
C HIS A 129 3.82 -5.57 0.80
N TRP A 130 2.84 -5.77 1.67
CA TRP A 130 2.36 -7.09 2.00
C TRP A 130 1.54 -7.73 0.88
N THR A 131 0.70 -6.98 0.17
CA THR A 131 -0.02 -7.52 -1.00
C THR A 131 0.91 -7.88 -2.15
N THR A 132 1.93 -7.05 -2.43
CA THR A 132 2.95 -7.34 -3.45
C THR A 132 3.83 -8.52 -3.04
N GLN A 133 4.26 -8.60 -1.78
CA GLN A 133 5.06 -9.73 -1.31
C GLN A 133 4.26 -11.03 -1.34
N PHE A 134 2.98 -11.02 -0.93
CA PHE A 134 2.11 -12.20 -0.94
C PHE A 134 2.02 -12.82 -2.34
N LYS A 135 1.66 -12.02 -3.36
CA LYS A 135 1.54 -12.54 -4.73
C LYS A 135 2.87 -13.01 -5.33
N GLN A 136 3.99 -12.37 -4.97
CA GLN A 136 5.33 -12.77 -5.42
C GLN A 136 5.86 -14.04 -4.74
N ARG A 137 5.44 -14.32 -3.50
CA ARG A 137 5.76 -15.59 -2.81
C ARG A 137 5.04 -16.77 -3.45
N ALA A 138 3.77 -16.57 -3.84
CA ALA A 138 2.96 -17.61 -4.47
C ALA A 138 3.49 -17.95 -5.88
N ARG A 139 3.76 -16.94 -6.71
CA ARG A 139 4.27 -17.15 -8.08
C ARG A 139 4.89 -15.88 -8.67
N ALA A 140 5.58 -16.02 -9.80
CA ALA A 140 5.84 -14.89 -10.67
C ALA A 140 4.51 -14.21 -11.05
N LEU A 141 4.49 -12.87 -11.00
CA LEU A 141 3.29 -12.11 -11.36
C LEU A 141 2.79 -12.49 -12.76
N PRO A 142 1.46 -12.55 -12.95
CA PRO A 142 0.90 -12.78 -14.27
C PRO A 142 1.22 -11.65 -15.26
N ARG A 143 1.56 -10.46 -14.75
CA ARG A 143 1.90 -9.27 -15.54
C ARG A 143 3.02 -8.45 -14.92
N ASN A 144 3.70 -7.65 -15.75
CA ASN A 144 4.62 -6.62 -15.28
C ASN A 144 3.83 -5.35 -14.91
N PRO A 145 3.85 -4.88 -13.64
CA PRO A 145 3.10 -3.69 -13.24
C PRO A 145 3.84 -2.38 -13.49
N ILE A 146 5.12 -2.42 -13.89
CA ILE A 146 5.94 -1.22 -14.11
C ILE A 146 5.32 -0.29 -15.18
N PRO A 147 4.80 -0.76 -16.33
CA PRO A 147 4.13 0.10 -17.31
C PRO A 147 2.96 0.92 -16.73
N ASP A 148 2.20 0.37 -15.78
CA ASP A 148 1.10 1.10 -15.16
C ASP A 148 1.60 2.22 -14.24
N HIS A 149 2.68 1.96 -13.48
CA HIS A 149 3.32 2.99 -12.65
C HIS A 149 3.90 4.12 -13.51
N VAL A 150 4.48 3.77 -14.66
CA VAL A 150 4.97 4.76 -15.64
C VAL A 150 3.81 5.61 -16.16
N ARG A 151 2.68 4.98 -16.49
CA ARG A 151 1.49 5.72 -16.95
C ARG A 151 1.01 6.73 -15.90
N VAL A 152 0.96 6.36 -14.63
CA VAL A 152 0.61 7.30 -13.54
C VAL A 152 1.59 8.47 -13.50
N HIS A 153 2.89 8.18 -13.49
CA HIS A 153 3.93 9.21 -13.48
C HIS A 153 3.81 10.17 -14.67
N ASP A 154 3.58 9.65 -15.86
CA ASP A 154 3.52 10.46 -17.08
C ASP A 154 2.32 11.41 -17.06
N MET A 155 1.17 10.98 -16.52
CA MET A 155 0.01 11.86 -16.31
C MET A 155 0.29 12.93 -15.24
N ILE A 156 1.00 12.59 -14.17
CA ILE A 156 1.43 13.56 -13.13
C ILE A 156 2.40 14.59 -13.72
N VAL A 157 3.36 14.17 -14.55
CA VAL A 157 4.30 15.07 -15.25
C VAL A 157 3.54 16.03 -16.17
N ALA A 158 2.59 15.51 -16.94
CA ALA A 158 1.73 16.28 -17.84
C ALA A 158 0.75 17.22 -17.12
N GLN A 159 0.66 17.15 -15.78
CA GLN A 159 -0.35 17.83 -14.97
C GLN A 159 -1.79 17.49 -15.39
N ASP A 160 -2.00 16.30 -15.95
CA ASP A 160 -3.31 15.79 -16.33
C ASP A 160 -3.97 15.18 -15.08
N VAL A 161 -4.74 15.98 -14.36
CA VAL A 161 -5.43 15.57 -13.12
C VAL A 161 -6.42 14.42 -13.37
N PRO A 162 -7.34 14.49 -14.35
CA PRO A 162 -8.20 13.36 -14.70
C PRO A 162 -7.40 12.12 -15.13
N GLY A 163 -6.38 12.29 -15.96
CA GLY A 163 -5.52 11.21 -16.45
C GLY A 163 -4.77 10.51 -15.33
N ALA A 164 -4.19 11.25 -14.38
CA ALA A 164 -3.45 10.69 -13.25
C ALA A 164 -4.37 9.91 -12.31
N THR A 165 -5.57 10.44 -12.06
CA THR A 165 -6.61 9.77 -11.26
C THR A 165 -7.02 8.45 -11.90
N ALA A 166 -7.34 8.47 -13.21
CA ALA A 166 -7.75 7.28 -13.94
C ALA A 166 -6.63 6.24 -14.04
N ALA A 167 -5.40 6.65 -14.35
CA ALA A 167 -4.25 5.76 -14.43
C ALA A 167 -3.97 5.06 -13.09
N MET A 168 -4.05 5.79 -11.97
CA MET A 168 -3.83 5.19 -10.66
C MET A 168 -4.98 4.24 -10.27
N ARG A 169 -6.22 4.56 -10.64
CA ARG A 169 -7.34 3.64 -10.45
C ARG A 169 -7.12 2.32 -11.17
N THR A 170 -6.74 2.38 -12.45
CA THR A 170 -6.39 1.18 -13.24
C THR A 170 -5.25 0.39 -12.61
N LEU A 171 -4.19 1.06 -12.14
CA LEU A 171 -3.06 0.40 -11.47
C LEU A 171 -3.52 -0.41 -10.24
N VAL A 172 -4.35 0.20 -9.39
CA VAL A 172 -4.89 -0.44 -8.17
C VAL A 172 -5.80 -1.61 -8.52
N ASP A 173 -6.71 -1.44 -9.50
CA ASP A 173 -7.65 -2.48 -9.93
C ASP A 173 -6.90 -3.70 -10.49
N LEU A 174 -5.93 -3.48 -11.38
CA LEU A 174 -5.08 -4.56 -11.91
C LEU A 174 -4.22 -5.22 -10.81
N ALA A 175 -3.79 -4.47 -9.80
CA ALA A 175 -3.05 -5.04 -8.68
C ALA A 175 -3.94 -5.93 -7.77
N LEU A 176 -5.23 -5.62 -7.67
CA LEU A 176 -6.22 -6.46 -6.99
C LEU A 176 -6.44 -7.77 -7.77
N GLU A 177 -6.57 -7.70 -9.10
CA GLU A 177 -6.71 -8.88 -9.96
C GLU A 177 -5.51 -9.83 -9.80
N ASP A 178 -4.28 -9.31 -9.85
CA ASP A 178 -3.08 -10.15 -9.60
C ASP A 178 -3.11 -10.81 -8.22
N THR A 179 -3.61 -10.09 -7.22
CA THR A 179 -3.64 -10.59 -5.84
C THR A 179 -4.69 -11.67 -5.68
N LYS A 180 -5.88 -11.49 -6.27
CA LYS A 180 -6.94 -12.52 -6.30
C LYS A 180 -6.45 -13.79 -6.98
N PHE A 181 -5.80 -13.66 -8.14
CA PHE A 181 -5.24 -14.80 -8.85
C PHE A 181 -4.23 -15.59 -7.99
N ALA A 182 -3.44 -14.91 -7.15
CA ALA A 182 -2.51 -15.56 -6.23
C ALA A 182 -3.17 -16.16 -4.97
N MET A 183 -4.46 -15.92 -4.72
CA MET A 183 -5.20 -16.42 -3.55
C MET A 183 -6.15 -17.59 -3.87
N GLU A 184 -6.52 -17.77 -5.14
CA GLU A 184 -7.50 -18.79 -5.56
C GLU A 184 -6.90 -20.21 -5.68
N GLU A 185 -5.60 -20.39 -5.38
CA GLU A 185 -4.89 -21.67 -5.32
C GLU A 185 -3.97 -21.78 -4.09
#